data_AF-A0A1F9XH09-F1
#
_entry.id   AF-A0A1F9XH09-F1
#
_cell.length_a   1.000
_cell.length_b   1.000
_cell.length_c   1.000
_cell.angle_alpha   90.00
_cell.angle_beta   90.00
_cell.angle_gamma   90.00
#
_symmetry.space_group_name_H-M   'P 1'
#
loop_
_entity.id
_entity.type
_entity.pdbx_description
1 polymer ?
#
loop_
_entity_poly.entity_id
_entity_poly.type
_entity_poly.pdbx_seq_one_letter_code
_entity_poly.pdbx_strand_id
1 'polypeptide(L)'
;SKKHLLDEHASRKGIFVTGNTVIDALFLGLKKKHLFENPQLRKLFGPKRAEATGRIILVTAHRRENFGQPLENICRALRETAGNFENVQIVYPVHLNPNVQSVAKRILGGHSRIHLIPPLHYLDMVNLMKLSYLVVTDSGGLQEEAPALGKPVLVLRKVTERPEGVDAGTVQITGTDRKHLLGSIRELLENRKSYNKMAQAKNPYGDGRAGERITQAILHYFNLSRSKPKDYR
;
A
#
# COMPACT_ATOMS: atom_id res chain seq x y z
N SER A 1 -16.23 2.72 10.64
CA SER A 1 -15.63 2.47 11.98
C SER A 1 -16.74 2.19 13.01
N LYS A 2 -16.43 1.67 14.20
CA LYS A 2 -17.42 1.48 15.29
C LYS A 2 -18.16 2.78 15.64
N LYS A 3 -17.45 3.91 15.61
CA LYS A 3 -18.02 5.24 15.84
C LYS A 3 -19.11 5.57 14.81
N HIS A 4 -18.83 5.43 13.52
CA HIS A 4 -19.82 5.73 12.46
C HIS A 4 -21.10 4.88 12.62
N LEU A 5 -20.97 3.59 12.93
CA LEU A 5 -22.14 2.73 13.16
C LEU A 5 -22.97 3.17 14.37
N LEU A 6 -22.31 3.62 15.45
CA LEU A 6 -23.01 4.15 16.62
C LEU A 6 -23.70 5.49 16.33
N ASP A 7 -23.07 6.35 15.53
CA ASP A 7 -23.63 7.62 15.07
C ASP A 7 -24.87 7.39 14.17
N GLU A 8 -24.91 6.25 13.45
CA GLU A 8 -26.07 5.77 12.68
C GLU A 8 -27.07 4.94 13.52
N HIS A 9 -27.00 5.00 14.85
CA HIS A 9 -27.88 4.32 15.79
C HIS A 9 -27.86 2.78 15.75
N ALA A 10 -26.78 2.16 15.25
CA ALA A 10 -26.63 0.70 15.32
C ALA A 10 -26.46 0.21 16.77
N SER A 11 -27.03 -0.95 17.07
CA SER A 11 -26.94 -1.55 18.41
C SER A 11 -25.50 -1.88 18.79
N ARG A 12 -25.01 -1.29 19.90
CA ARG A 12 -23.67 -1.56 20.44
C ARG A 12 -23.39 -3.04 20.72
N LYS A 13 -24.43 -3.83 21.00
CA LYS A 13 -24.30 -5.28 21.23
C LYS A 13 -23.92 -6.05 19.95
N GLY A 14 -24.32 -5.54 18.78
CA GLY A 14 -24.05 -6.14 17.48
C GLY A 14 -22.76 -5.66 16.79
N ILE A 15 -22.02 -4.72 17.40
CA ILE A 15 -20.79 -4.19 16.82
C ILE A 15 -19.57 -4.85 17.46
N PHE A 16 -18.70 -5.39 16.62
CA PHE A 16 -17.43 -6.00 16.99
C PHE A 16 -16.30 -5.33 16.21
N VAL A 17 -15.22 -4.94 16.89
CA VAL A 17 -14.03 -4.41 16.21
C VAL A 17 -13.07 -5.56 16.00
N THR A 18 -13.00 -6.11 14.79
CA THR A 18 -12.21 -7.33 14.52
C THR A 18 -10.82 -7.04 13.99
N GLY A 19 -10.58 -5.82 13.51
CA GLY A 19 -9.55 -5.56 12.50
C GLY A 19 -10.03 -5.99 11.11
N ASN A 20 -9.19 -5.77 10.11
CA ASN A 20 -9.46 -6.03 8.70
C ASN A 20 -8.78 -7.34 8.26
N THR A 21 -9.55 -8.22 7.64
CA THR A 21 -9.09 -9.55 7.16
C THR A 21 -8.07 -9.47 6.04
N VAL A 22 -7.88 -8.31 5.41
CA VAL A 22 -6.78 -8.11 4.46
C VAL A 22 -5.42 -8.34 5.12
N ILE A 23 -5.27 -8.02 6.42
CA ILE A 23 -4.02 -8.24 7.15
C ILE A 23 -3.80 -9.73 7.41
N ASP A 24 -4.86 -10.49 7.65
CA ASP A 24 -4.81 -11.96 7.77
C ASP A 24 -4.32 -12.56 6.43
N ALA A 25 -4.93 -12.15 5.32
CA ALA A 25 -4.56 -12.60 3.98
C ALA A 25 -3.10 -12.24 3.63
N LEU A 26 -2.65 -11.04 4.02
CA LEU A 26 -1.28 -10.56 3.84
C LEU A 26 -0.27 -11.47 4.56
N PHE A 27 -0.49 -11.71 5.86
CA PHE A 27 0.42 -12.56 6.64
C PHE A 27 0.38 -14.03 6.22
N LEU A 28 -0.77 -14.53 5.79
CA LEU A 28 -0.87 -15.87 5.18
C LEU A 28 -0.11 -15.94 3.85
N GLY A 29 -0.20 -14.92 3.01
CA GLY A 29 0.55 -14.81 1.75
C GLY A 29 2.06 -14.81 1.99
N LEU A 30 2.53 -14.06 2.99
CA LEU A 30 3.96 -13.95 3.33
C LEU A 30 4.59 -15.22 3.94
N LYS A 31 3.78 -16.14 4.46
CA LYS A 31 4.26 -17.45 4.94
C LYS A 31 4.60 -18.41 3.80
N LYS A 32 4.08 -18.16 2.59
CA LYS A 32 4.35 -19.01 1.43
C LYS A 32 5.74 -18.71 0.88
N LYS A 33 6.51 -19.76 0.55
CA LYS A 33 7.70 -19.60 -0.28
C LYS A 33 7.28 -18.98 -1.60
N HIS A 34 8.00 -17.97 -2.06
CA HIS A 34 7.62 -17.20 -3.22
C HIS A 34 8.80 -16.96 -4.16
N LEU A 35 8.56 -17.20 -5.44
CA LEU A 35 9.41 -16.79 -6.54
C LEU A 35 8.53 -15.94 -7.46
N PHE A 36 9.02 -14.75 -7.84
CA PHE A 36 8.26 -13.88 -8.73
C PHE A 36 7.92 -14.58 -10.04
N GLU A 37 6.65 -14.54 -10.42
CA GLU A 37 6.20 -15.04 -11.72
C GLU A 37 6.65 -14.11 -12.85
N ASN A 38 6.70 -12.80 -12.57
CA ASN A 38 7.18 -11.81 -13.51
C ASN A 38 8.71 -11.92 -13.77
N PRO A 39 9.16 -12.11 -15.03
CA PRO A 39 10.59 -12.24 -15.34
C PRO A 39 11.42 -10.99 -15.02
N GLN A 40 10.86 -9.79 -15.15
CA GLN A 40 11.58 -8.54 -14.82
C GLN A 40 11.80 -8.44 -13.31
N LEU A 41 10.81 -8.82 -12.50
CA LEU A 41 10.96 -8.89 -11.05
C LEU A 41 11.98 -9.96 -10.63
N ARG A 42 11.97 -11.15 -11.25
CA ARG A 42 13.02 -12.17 -11.01
C ARG A 42 14.41 -11.65 -11.34
N LYS A 43 14.55 -10.90 -12.44
CA LYS A 43 15.83 -10.29 -12.81
C LYS A 43 16.24 -9.19 -11.84
N LEU A 44 15.29 -8.40 -11.34
CA LEU A 44 15.56 -7.31 -10.41
C LEU A 44 15.95 -7.85 -9.02
N PHE A 45 15.19 -8.81 -8.48
CA PHE A 45 15.35 -9.36 -7.13
C PHE A 45 16.03 -10.73 -7.08
N GLY A 46 16.69 -11.15 -8.15
CA GLY A 46 17.39 -12.43 -8.18
C GLY A 46 18.49 -12.51 -7.11
N PRO A 47 18.97 -13.73 -6.77
CA PRO A 47 19.87 -13.96 -5.63
C PRO A 47 21.14 -13.11 -5.61
N LYS A 48 21.64 -12.72 -6.79
CA LYS A 48 22.86 -11.90 -6.94
C LYS A 48 22.61 -10.39 -6.94
N ARG A 49 21.35 -9.93 -7.01
CA ARG A 49 20.98 -8.53 -7.23
C ARG A 49 20.15 -7.91 -6.11
N ALA A 50 19.51 -8.72 -5.27
CA ALA A 50 18.66 -8.23 -4.18
C ALA A 50 19.37 -7.22 -3.27
N GLU A 51 20.64 -7.46 -2.92
CA GLU A 51 21.45 -6.55 -2.08
C GLU A 51 21.84 -5.25 -2.80
N ALA A 52 21.94 -5.27 -4.14
CA ALA A 52 22.35 -4.14 -4.96
C ALA A 52 21.18 -3.36 -5.59
N THR A 53 19.92 -3.78 -5.33
CA THR A 53 18.74 -3.22 -6.00
C THR A 53 18.43 -1.78 -5.54
N GLY A 54 18.94 -1.37 -4.38
CA GLY A 54 18.66 -0.06 -3.81
C GLY A 54 17.27 0.04 -3.20
N ARG A 55 16.75 1.26 -3.09
CA ARG A 55 15.44 1.53 -2.50
C ARG A 55 14.35 1.42 -3.57
N ILE A 56 13.42 0.50 -3.36
CA ILE A 56 12.27 0.29 -4.25
C ILE A 56 11.12 1.22 -3.89
N ILE A 57 10.57 1.93 -4.88
CA ILE A 57 9.29 2.61 -4.78
C ILE A 57 8.26 1.80 -5.58
N LEU A 58 7.31 1.18 -4.88
CA LEU A 58 6.17 0.52 -5.52
C LEU A 58 5.10 1.56 -5.84
N VAL A 59 4.64 1.57 -7.08
CA VAL A 59 3.62 2.51 -7.56
C VAL A 59 2.39 1.75 -8.04
N THR A 60 1.21 2.22 -7.65
CA THR A 60 -0.04 1.86 -8.33
C THR A 60 -0.93 3.10 -8.48
N ALA A 61 -1.22 3.49 -9.72
CA ALA A 61 -2.21 4.52 -10.01
C ALA A 61 -3.15 4.02 -11.11
N HIS A 62 -4.46 3.98 -10.83
CA HIS A 62 -5.47 3.39 -11.72
C HIS A 62 -6.88 3.96 -11.53
N ARG A 63 -7.10 4.80 -10.52
CA ARG A 63 -8.40 5.40 -10.24
C ARG A 63 -8.80 6.39 -11.34
N ARG A 64 -10.11 6.45 -11.64
CA ARG A 64 -10.63 7.28 -12.74
C ARG A 64 -10.39 8.77 -12.51
N GLU A 65 -10.49 9.22 -11.26
CA GLU A 65 -10.21 10.61 -10.86
C GLU A 65 -8.76 11.04 -11.13
N ASN A 66 -7.86 10.08 -11.34
CA ASN A 66 -6.47 10.35 -11.67
C ASN A 66 -6.21 10.43 -13.18
N PHE A 67 -7.17 10.14 -14.06
CA PHE A 67 -6.92 10.15 -15.51
C PHE A 67 -6.60 11.55 -16.05
N GLY A 68 -5.75 11.61 -17.08
CA GLY A 68 -5.30 12.85 -17.69
C GLY A 68 -4.20 13.55 -16.89
N GLN A 69 -4.36 14.85 -16.66
CA GLN A 69 -3.35 15.71 -16.02
C GLN A 69 -2.86 15.19 -14.64
N PRO A 70 -3.71 14.66 -13.74
CA PRO A 70 -3.25 14.12 -12.47
C PRO A 70 -2.25 12.97 -12.64
N LEU A 71 -2.53 12.00 -13.52
CA LEU A 71 -1.60 10.90 -13.82
C LEU A 71 -0.33 11.39 -14.50
N GLU A 72 -0.41 12.41 -15.37
CA GLU A 72 0.79 13.03 -15.93
C GLU A 72 1.68 13.63 -14.84
N ASN A 73 1.09 14.34 -13.88
CA ASN A 73 1.82 14.93 -12.76
C ASN A 73 2.50 13.86 -11.92
N ILE A 74 1.78 12.77 -11.62
CA ILE A 74 2.33 11.59 -10.91
C ILE A 74 3.52 11.03 -11.69
N CYS A 75 3.36 10.75 -12.97
CA CYS A 75 4.43 10.18 -13.79
C CYS A 75 5.64 11.12 -13.89
N ARG A 76 5.44 12.43 -14.02
CA ARG A 76 6.54 13.40 -14.04
C ARG A 76 7.29 13.44 -12.71
N ALA A 77 6.59 13.41 -11.57
CA ALA A 77 7.22 13.34 -10.24
C ALA A 77 8.05 12.05 -10.08
N LEU A 78 7.53 10.91 -10.56
CA LEU A 78 8.24 9.64 -10.52
C LEU A 78 9.48 9.65 -11.43
N ARG A 79 9.38 10.18 -12.65
CA ARG A 79 10.55 10.33 -13.55
C ARG A 79 11.62 11.22 -12.94
N GLU A 80 11.21 12.34 -12.35
CA GLU A 80 12.11 13.27 -11.67
C GLU A 80 12.76 12.64 -10.44
N THR A 81 12.01 11.85 -9.65
CA THR A 81 12.55 11.05 -8.55
C THR A 81 13.65 10.09 -9.04
N ALA A 82 13.38 9.31 -10.09
CA ALA A 82 14.36 8.35 -10.61
C ALA A 82 15.61 9.04 -11.20
N GLY A 83 15.48 10.29 -11.67
CA GLY A 83 16.59 11.12 -12.12
C GLY A 83 17.42 11.71 -10.97
N ASN A 84 16.77 12.12 -9.88
CA ASN A 84 17.43 12.75 -8.74
C ASN A 84 18.08 11.76 -7.77
N PHE A 85 17.64 10.50 -7.75
CA PHE A 85 18.11 9.47 -6.82
C PHE A 85 18.62 8.23 -7.55
N GLU A 86 19.94 8.09 -7.65
CA GLU A 86 20.57 6.98 -8.39
C GLU A 86 20.31 5.61 -7.75
N ASN A 87 20.17 5.57 -6.42
CA ASN A 87 19.91 4.35 -5.66
C ASN A 87 18.41 4.05 -5.47
N VAL A 88 17.55 4.58 -6.34
CA VAL A 88 16.10 4.35 -6.33
C VAL A 88 15.66 3.63 -7.60
N GLN A 89 14.86 2.58 -7.41
CA GLN A 89 14.16 1.89 -8.50
C GLN A 89 12.66 2.10 -8.32
N ILE A 90 11.96 2.39 -9.41
CA ILE A 90 10.50 2.52 -9.40
C ILE A 90 9.91 1.29 -10.09
N VAL A 91 9.02 0.59 -9.40
CA VAL A 91 8.30 -0.56 -9.97
C VAL A 91 6.83 -0.21 -10.03
N TYR A 92 6.27 -0.18 -11.25
CA TYR A 92 4.89 0.20 -11.49
C TYR A 92 4.18 -0.92 -12.28
N PRO A 93 3.40 -1.78 -11.60
CA PRO A 93 2.43 -2.67 -12.24
C PRO A 93 1.31 -1.85 -12.89
N VAL A 94 1.41 -1.64 -14.20
CA VAL A 94 0.55 -0.69 -14.93
C VAL A 94 -0.79 -1.34 -15.25
N HIS A 95 -1.88 -0.72 -14.80
CA HIS A 95 -3.25 -1.19 -15.08
C HIS A 95 -3.50 -1.29 -16.60
N LEU A 96 -4.32 -2.25 -17.03
CA LEU A 96 -4.64 -2.50 -18.45
C LEU A 96 -5.45 -1.40 -19.15
N ASN A 97 -5.77 -0.31 -18.44
CA ASN A 97 -6.60 0.74 -19.02
C ASN A 97 -5.72 1.59 -19.95
N PRO A 98 -6.08 1.80 -21.23
CA PRO A 98 -5.29 2.59 -22.18
C PRO A 98 -4.99 4.01 -21.69
N ASN A 99 -5.89 4.63 -20.93
CA ASN A 99 -5.67 5.96 -20.33
C ASN A 99 -4.53 5.98 -19.30
N VAL A 100 -4.23 4.82 -18.71
CA VAL A 100 -3.12 4.65 -17.78
C VAL A 100 -1.86 4.21 -18.52
N GLN A 101 -1.95 3.19 -19.38
CA GLN A 101 -0.81 2.62 -20.10
C GLN A 101 -0.14 3.64 -21.02
N SER A 102 -0.93 4.41 -21.77
CA SER A 102 -0.40 5.39 -22.72
C SER A 102 0.42 6.47 -22.01
N VAL A 103 -0.09 7.02 -20.91
CA VAL A 103 0.58 8.04 -20.10
C VAL A 103 1.82 7.48 -19.43
N ALA A 104 1.72 6.33 -18.76
CA ALA A 104 2.85 5.68 -18.11
C ALA A 104 3.96 5.36 -19.10
N LYS A 105 3.65 4.75 -20.25
CA LYS A 105 4.65 4.43 -21.28
C LYS A 105 5.29 5.68 -21.87
N ARG A 106 4.49 6.71 -22.21
CA ARG A 106 5.00 7.96 -22.80
C ARG A 106 5.93 8.72 -21.87
N ILE A 107 5.58 8.82 -20.58
CA ILE A 107 6.32 9.65 -19.62
C ILE A 107 7.41 8.85 -18.90
N LEU A 108 7.18 7.59 -18.54
CA LEU A 108 8.13 6.81 -17.74
C LEU A 108 8.98 5.84 -18.56
N GLY A 109 8.55 5.53 -19.78
CA GLY A 109 9.26 4.60 -20.67
C GLY A 109 10.69 5.04 -20.98
N GLY A 110 11.55 4.03 -21.20
CA GLY A 110 12.96 4.21 -21.57
C GLY A 110 13.91 4.56 -20.42
N HIS A 111 13.40 4.79 -19.21
CA HIS A 111 14.25 5.05 -18.05
C HIS A 111 14.76 3.75 -17.43
N SER A 112 16.08 3.58 -17.26
CA SER A 112 16.72 2.33 -16.83
C SER A 112 16.32 1.85 -15.42
N ARG A 113 15.89 2.79 -14.56
CA ARG A 113 15.44 2.53 -13.18
C ARG A 113 13.93 2.57 -12.98
N ILE A 114 13.15 2.66 -14.06
CA ILE A 114 11.68 2.61 -13.97
C ILE A 114 11.17 1.37 -14.69
N HIS A 115 10.58 0.45 -13.93
CA HIS A 115 10.11 -0.84 -14.39
C HIS A 115 8.58 -0.79 -14.54
N LEU A 116 8.13 -0.51 -15.76
CA LEU A 116 6.73 -0.66 -16.14
C LEU A 116 6.46 -2.13 -16.43
N ILE A 117 5.67 -2.78 -15.59
CA ILE A 117 5.38 -4.22 -15.68
C ILE A 117 3.87 -4.47 -15.81
N PRO A 118 3.43 -5.63 -16.31
CA PRO A 118 2.02 -6.00 -16.28
C PRO A 118 1.46 -6.05 -14.84
N PRO A 119 0.13 -5.95 -14.65
CA PRO A 119 -0.49 -6.14 -13.34
C PRO A 119 -0.06 -7.46 -12.70
N LEU A 120 0.17 -7.43 -11.39
CA LEU A 120 0.66 -8.57 -10.63
C LEU A 120 -0.49 -9.34 -9.99
N HIS A 121 -0.31 -10.66 -9.88
CA HIS A 121 -1.10 -11.46 -8.96
C HIS A 121 -0.75 -11.12 -7.51
N TYR A 122 -1.64 -11.49 -6.59
CA TYR A 122 -1.57 -11.08 -5.20
C TYR A 122 -0.24 -11.46 -4.51
N LEU A 123 0.28 -12.68 -4.73
CA LEU A 123 1.52 -13.11 -4.08
C LEU A 123 2.75 -12.33 -4.57
N ASP A 124 2.84 -12.05 -5.88
CA ASP A 124 3.87 -11.17 -6.45
C ASP A 124 3.76 -9.76 -5.84
N MET A 125 2.54 -9.21 -5.75
CA MET A 125 2.30 -7.87 -5.18
C MET A 125 2.74 -7.79 -3.71
N VAL A 126 2.34 -8.75 -2.88
CA VAL A 126 2.67 -8.78 -1.45
C VAL A 126 4.18 -8.89 -1.22
N ASN A 127 4.88 -9.72 -2.00
CA ASN A 127 6.33 -9.86 -1.88
C ASN A 127 7.08 -8.63 -2.41
N LEU A 128 6.62 -8.02 -3.50
CA LEU A 128 7.16 -6.74 -3.98
C LEU A 128 6.96 -5.63 -2.94
N MET A 129 5.79 -5.56 -2.33
CA MET A 129 5.49 -4.60 -1.26
C MET A 129 6.39 -4.81 -0.03
N LYS A 130 6.63 -6.06 0.38
CA LYS A 130 7.58 -6.39 1.46
C LYS A 130 9.01 -5.88 1.17
N LEU A 131 9.44 -5.99 -0.08
CA LEU A 131 10.75 -5.52 -0.54
C LEU A 131 10.79 -4.00 -0.77
N SER A 132 9.64 -3.33 -0.79
CA SER A 132 9.55 -1.90 -1.06
C SER A 132 10.14 -1.06 0.08
N TYR A 133 10.71 0.09 -0.25
CA TYR A 133 11.11 1.10 0.73
C TYR A 133 9.91 1.95 1.13
N LEU A 134 9.12 2.40 0.15
CA LEU A 134 7.82 3.08 0.34
C LEU A 134 6.85 2.71 -0.80
N VAL A 135 5.57 2.99 -0.59
CA VAL A 135 4.50 2.74 -1.57
C VAL A 135 3.82 4.06 -1.95
N VAL A 136 3.62 4.28 -3.25
CA VAL A 136 2.87 5.43 -3.80
C VAL A 136 1.62 4.90 -4.49
N THR A 137 0.43 5.18 -3.96
CA THR A 137 -0.77 4.44 -4.36
C THR A 137 -2.08 5.24 -4.32
N ASP A 138 -3.02 4.89 -5.20
CA ASP A 138 -4.45 5.24 -5.09
C ASP A 138 -5.34 4.04 -4.73
N SER A 139 -4.73 2.89 -4.40
CA SER A 139 -5.41 1.69 -3.93
C SER A 139 -5.85 1.83 -2.48
N GLY A 140 -7.09 1.40 -2.18
CA GLY A 140 -7.57 1.32 -0.81
C GLY A 140 -6.89 0.19 -0.03
N GLY A 141 -6.75 -1.00 -0.64
CA GLY A 141 -6.12 -2.16 0.02
C GLY A 141 -4.66 -1.92 0.38
N LEU A 142 -3.88 -1.30 -0.52
CA LEU A 142 -2.47 -1.02 -0.22
C LEU A 142 -2.26 0.03 0.87
N GLN A 143 -3.25 0.90 1.13
CA GLN A 143 -3.23 1.78 2.31
C GLN A 143 -3.36 1.00 3.62
N GLU A 144 -3.94 -0.20 3.60
CA GLU A 144 -4.12 -1.05 4.77
C GLU A 144 -2.97 -2.05 4.94
N GLU A 145 -2.52 -2.64 3.83
CA GLU A 145 -1.53 -3.71 3.81
C GLU A 145 -0.09 -3.21 3.95
N ALA A 146 0.29 -2.14 3.25
CA ALA A 146 1.66 -1.64 3.27
C ALA A 146 2.11 -1.17 4.67
N PRO A 147 1.27 -0.47 5.46
CA PRO A 147 1.59 -0.17 6.86
C PRO A 147 1.83 -1.40 7.74
N ALA A 148 1.14 -2.51 7.48
CA ALA A 148 1.34 -3.75 8.22
C ALA A 148 2.76 -4.33 8.03
N LEU A 149 3.43 -3.95 6.95
CA LEU A 149 4.81 -4.31 6.64
C LEU A 149 5.81 -3.20 6.99
N GLY A 150 5.38 -2.17 7.71
CA GLY A 150 6.18 -1.00 8.07
C GLY A 150 6.60 -0.17 6.86
N LYS A 151 5.78 -0.14 5.79
CA LYS A 151 6.07 0.64 4.58
C LYS A 151 5.30 1.94 4.62
N PRO A 152 5.98 3.10 4.61
CA PRO A 152 5.31 4.38 4.44
C PRO A 152 4.49 4.43 3.15
N VAL A 153 3.29 5.00 3.22
CA VAL A 153 2.38 5.11 2.07
C VAL A 153 2.10 6.56 1.73
N LEU A 154 2.33 6.92 0.47
CA LEU A 154 1.92 8.21 -0.11
C LEU A 154 0.66 8.01 -0.96
N VAL A 155 -0.43 8.65 -0.58
CA VAL A 155 -1.74 8.46 -1.21
C VAL A 155 -1.99 9.49 -2.30
N LEU A 156 -2.20 8.97 -3.50
CA LEU A 156 -2.45 9.70 -4.75
C LEU A 156 -3.93 10.14 -4.90
N ARG A 157 -4.57 10.54 -3.79
CA ARG A 157 -5.97 10.99 -3.75
C ARG A 157 -6.06 12.28 -2.93
N LYS A 158 -7.07 13.12 -3.18
CA LYS A 158 -7.29 14.33 -2.37
C LYS A 158 -7.94 14.03 -1.02
N VAL A 159 -8.73 12.96 -0.98
CA VAL A 159 -9.45 12.47 0.20
C VAL A 159 -9.29 10.95 0.28
N THR A 160 -9.44 10.39 1.48
CA THR A 160 -9.40 8.94 1.70
C THR A 160 -10.54 8.51 2.62
N GLU A 161 -11.15 7.37 2.30
CA GLU A 161 -12.09 6.65 3.17
C GLU A 161 -11.40 5.89 4.32
N ARG A 162 -10.09 6.13 4.51
CA ARG A 162 -9.21 5.47 5.47
C ARG A 162 -8.50 6.48 6.39
N PRO A 163 -9.24 7.31 7.13
CA PRO A 163 -8.65 8.34 7.99
C PRO A 163 -7.75 7.74 9.08
N GLU A 164 -8.03 6.49 9.50
CA GLU A 164 -7.29 5.83 10.58
C GLU A 164 -5.78 5.73 10.27
N GLY A 165 -5.39 5.50 9.02
CA GLY A 165 -3.98 5.44 8.60
C GLY A 165 -3.30 6.80 8.57
N VAL A 166 -4.06 7.86 8.28
CA VAL A 166 -3.58 9.24 8.34
C VAL A 166 -3.36 9.63 9.80
N ASP A 167 -4.34 9.36 10.65
CA ASP A 167 -4.29 9.65 12.09
C ASP A 167 -3.17 8.88 12.80
N ALA A 168 -2.96 7.61 12.41
CA ALA A 168 -1.85 6.80 12.91
C ALA A 168 -0.47 7.25 12.37
N GLY A 169 -0.44 8.06 11.32
CA GLY A 169 0.79 8.49 10.66
C GLY A 169 1.44 7.42 9.79
N THR A 170 0.76 6.32 9.47
CA THR A 170 1.27 5.30 8.53
C THR A 170 1.09 5.71 7.06
N VAL A 171 0.16 6.64 6.82
CA VAL A 171 -0.25 7.13 5.50
C VAL A 171 -0.14 8.65 5.45
N GLN A 172 0.37 9.19 4.34
CA GLN A 172 0.35 10.62 4.03
C GLN A 172 -0.42 10.86 2.74
N ILE A 173 -1.40 11.76 2.77
CA ILE A 173 -2.15 12.19 1.58
C ILE A 173 -1.31 13.20 0.80
N THR A 174 -0.87 12.84 -0.40
CA THR A 174 -0.12 13.75 -1.29
C THR A 174 -1.01 14.37 -2.36
N GLY A 175 -2.13 13.73 -2.68
CA GLY A 175 -2.90 14.07 -3.88
C GLY A 175 -2.07 13.80 -5.14
N THR A 176 -2.32 14.59 -6.18
CA THR A 176 -1.71 14.42 -7.51
C THR A 176 -0.94 15.64 -7.98
N ASP A 177 -0.64 16.58 -7.07
CA ASP A 177 0.26 17.68 -7.37
C ASP A 177 1.69 17.16 -7.50
N ARG A 178 2.37 17.53 -8.59
CA ARG A 178 3.72 17.04 -8.92
C ARG A 178 4.73 17.44 -7.84
N LYS A 179 4.72 18.71 -7.42
CA LYS A 179 5.73 19.25 -6.49
C LYS A 179 5.54 18.65 -5.10
N HIS A 180 4.30 18.54 -4.65
CA HIS A 180 3.98 17.97 -3.36
C HIS A 180 4.33 16.47 -3.29
N LEU A 181 3.99 15.68 -4.32
CA LEU A 181 4.37 14.28 -4.38
C LEU A 181 5.90 14.11 -4.39
N LEU A 182 6.61 14.86 -5.24
CA LEU A 182 8.07 14.79 -5.31
C LEU A 182 8.72 15.19 -3.97
N GLY A 183 8.23 16.27 -3.34
CA GLY A 183 8.71 16.71 -2.02
C GLY A 183 8.48 15.65 -0.93
N SER A 184 7.32 14.98 -0.96
CA SER A 184 6.99 13.91 0.00
C SER A 184 7.87 12.67 -0.20
N ILE A 185 8.15 12.29 -1.46
CA ILE A 185 9.08 11.20 -1.77
C ILE A 185 10.49 11.57 -1.29
N ARG A 186 10.95 12.79 -1.59
CA ARG A 186 12.26 13.30 -1.16
C ARG A 186 12.41 13.24 0.35
N GLU A 187 11.43 13.75 1.08
CA GLU A 187 11.42 13.74 2.55
C GLU A 187 11.62 12.33 3.11
N LEU A 188 10.92 11.32 2.56
CA LEU A 188 11.05 9.95 3.02
C LEU A 188 12.36 9.27 2.60
N LEU A 189 12.99 9.72 1.51
CA LEU A 189 14.28 9.22 1.04
C LEU A 189 15.46 9.85 1.81
N GLU A 190 15.38 11.13 2.15
CA GLU A 190 16.49 11.89 2.73
C GLU A 190 16.38 12.02 4.25
N ASN A 191 15.18 12.07 4.80
CA ASN A 191 14.96 12.23 6.24
C ASN A 191 14.57 10.90 6.91
N ARG A 192 15.57 10.27 7.53
CA ARG A 192 15.37 9.00 8.24
C ARG A 192 14.39 9.09 9.40
N LYS A 193 14.28 10.26 10.06
CA LYS A 193 13.33 10.47 11.17
C LYS A 193 11.89 10.46 10.64
N SER A 194 11.63 11.18 9.55
CA SER A 194 10.32 11.19 8.89
C SER A 194 9.93 9.81 8.36
N TYR A 195 10.88 9.10 7.74
CA TYR A 195 10.68 7.71 7.33
C TYR A 195 10.30 6.80 8.50
N ASN A 196 11.12 6.79 9.57
CA ASN A 196 10.89 5.92 10.73
C ASN A 196 9.57 6.24 11.43
N LYS A 197 9.17 7.52 11.49
CA LYS A 197 7.87 7.91 12.07
C LYS A 197 6.71 7.20 11.38
N MET A 198 6.74 7.07 10.05
CA MET A 198 5.69 6.35 9.31
C MET A 198 5.88 4.83 9.34
N ALA A 199 7.12 4.36 9.18
CA ALA A 199 7.44 2.92 9.10
C ALA A 199 7.23 2.17 10.42
N GLN A 200 7.38 2.85 11.55
CA GLN A 200 7.21 2.29 12.89
C GLN A 200 5.85 2.62 13.52
N ALA A 201 5.03 3.42 12.85
CA ALA A 201 3.68 3.70 13.32
C ALA A 201 2.86 2.41 13.38
N LYS A 202 2.04 2.29 14.43
CA LYS A 202 1.19 1.11 14.63
C LYS A 202 0.17 1.06 13.49
N ASN A 203 0.10 -0.06 12.77
CA ASN A 203 -0.94 -0.28 11.79
C ASN A 203 -2.32 -0.26 12.47
N PRO A 204 -3.24 0.65 12.12
CA PRO A 204 -4.55 0.74 12.74
C PRO A 204 -5.58 -0.26 12.18
N TYR A 205 -5.24 -1.01 11.13
CA TYR A 205 -6.22 -1.84 10.43
C TYR A 205 -6.29 -3.28 10.93
N GLY A 206 -5.28 -3.81 11.60
CA GLY A 206 -5.34 -5.19 12.10
C GLY A 206 -4.00 -5.77 12.51
N ASP A 207 -4.08 -6.92 13.17
CA ASP A 207 -2.95 -7.74 13.64
C ASP A 207 -2.89 -9.13 12.97
N GLY A 208 -3.70 -9.33 11.92
CA GLY A 208 -3.77 -10.61 11.19
C GLY A 208 -4.57 -11.70 11.89
N ARG A 209 -5.44 -11.33 12.85
CA ARG A 209 -6.37 -12.25 13.54
C ARG A 209 -7.84 -11.83 13.40
N ALA A 210 -8.18 -11.06 12.37
CA ALA A 210 -9.54 -10.61 12.17
C ALA A 210 -10.50 -11.79 11.90
N GLY A 211 -10.07 -12.78 11.10
CA GLY A 211 -10.86 -13.98 10.81
C GLY A 211 -11.19 -14.78 12.06
N GLU A 212 -10.23 -14.94 12.97
CA GLU A 212 -10.45 -15.60 14.27
C GLU A 212 -11.51 -14.85 15.10
N ARG A 213 -11.40 -13.52 15.20
CA ARG A 213 -12.37 -12.69 15.94
C ARG A 213 -13.76 -12.73 15.32
N ILE A 214 -13.86 -12.74 13.99
CA ILE A 214 -15.14 -12.85 13.27
C ILE A 214 -15.81 -14.19 13.59
N THR A 215 -15.07 -15.30 13.49
CA THR A 215 -15.59 -16.63 13.84
C THR A 215 -16.06 -16.68 15.29
N GLN A 216 -15.28 -16.13 16.23
CA GLN A 216 -15.70 -16.03 17.64
C GLN A 216 -16.96 -15.17 17.83
N ALA A 217 -17.10 -14.07 17.09
CA ALA A 217 -18.29 -13.21 17.14
C ALA A 217 -19.54 -13.96 16.66
N ILE A 218 -19.43 -14.72 15.57
CA ILE A 218 -20.52 -15.56 15.03
C ILE A 218 -20.91 -16.63 16.06
N LEU A 219 -19.94 -17.36 16.61
CA LEU A 219 -20.20 -18.39 17.63
C LEU A 219 -20.88 -17.79 18.88
N HIS A 220 -20.44 -16.61 19.31
CA HIS A 220 -21.06 -15.89 20.42
C HIS A 220 -22.50 -15.49 20.11
N TYR A 221 -22.77 -14.97 18.91
CA TYR A 221 -24.11 -14.56 18.48
C TYR A 221 -25.12 -15.72 18.51
N PHE A 222 -24.70 -16.91 18.07
CA PHE A 222 -25.54 -18.12 18.10
C PHE A 222 -25.53 -18.87 19.44
N ASN A 223 -24.97 -18.29 20.51
CA ASN A 223 -24.81 -18.92 21.83
C ASN A 223 -24.02 -20.25 21.82
N LEU A 224 -23.18 -20.45 20.80
CA LEU A 224 -22.26 -21.59 20.68
C LEU A 224 -20.93 -21.35 21.42
N SER A 225 -20.65 -20.10 21.80
CA SER A 225 -19.53 -19.73 22.68
C SER A 225 -19.99 -18.81 23.80
N ARG A 226 -19.57 -19.11 25.04
CA ARG A 226 -19.82 -18.27 26.22
C ARG A 226 -18.96 -16.99 26.24
N SER A 227 -17.85 -16.98 25.50
CA SER A 227 -16.92 -15.85 25.47
C SER A 227 -17.17 -14.94 24.26
N LYS A 228 -17.37 -13.64 24.53
CA LYS A 228 -17.37 -12.59 23.51
C LYS A 228 -15.92 -12.35 23.04
N PRO A 229 -15.65 -12.20 21.73
CA PRO A 229 -14.31 -11.84 21.27
C PRO A 229 -13.89 -10.47 21.80
N LYS A 230 -12.60 -10.33 22.10
CA LYS A 230 -12.01 -9.03 22.45
C LYS A 230 -11.94 -8.16 21.21
N ASP A 231 -12.44 -6.93 21.31
CA ASP A 231 -12.25 -5.89 20.29
C ASP A 231 -10.74 -5.71 20.03
N TYR A 232 -10.38 -5.66 18.74
CA TYR A 232 -9.08 -5.20 18.27
C TYR A 232 -8.86 -3.74 18.71
N ARG A 233 -7.64 -3.44 19.15
CA ARG A 233 -7.20 -2.14 19.67
C ARG A 233 -5.85 -1.78 19.07
#